data_AF-A0AAJ1P8M9-F1
#
_entry.id   AF-A0AAJ1P8M9-F1
#
_cell.length_a   1.000
_cell.length_b   1.000
_cell.length_c   1.000
_cell.angle_alpha   90.00
_cell.angle_beta   90.00
_cell.angle_gamma   90.00
#
_symmetry.space_group_name_H-M   'P 1'
#
loop_
_entity.id
_entity.type
_entity.pdbx_description
1 polymer ?
#
loop_
_entity_poly.entity_id
_entity_poly.type
_entity_poly.pdbx_seq_one_letter_code
_entity_poly.pdbx_strand_id
1 'polypeptide(L)'
;MVEQFPIVLRGYDKERVDEAFASAQETVDRLREQVKADDQTILELQAQLQEEKNKKANPNSFASLGANAQQMLASAEQTSAELLDRAKKDASAARATVQLQAETLLNNAKLDAKRILDEAKAKAEAVLSKANNDAGTLKSNAQREADQLRGEAQKAVVAQRQTVDLELTNSREEHDKRLASERATQERELSDMRAEATEQIAAQRKNANDEINRMKSETNDQIESALAEANKKLADVREQVSKMMTDAQRRASEITDTAKAKAQEITDEAEVHRTKTISQVNAEVEQIRADISAQQDEATKKVNELLADLNERRETAKKQSEELISEAQHTRDEAEAYASDKREAADKQAASILKQAAEEADEQINERREAAKSELEGVQQRIADLQTREAQITQRVSELRAMFANAFSGFGANGLSVVNSIDGEQYESAAEAETPAESHDESGETVAGEPEVTFDEDVVSDEQQNNDDFEEPSEDEQSDQGEEAQEEQNND
;
A
#
# COMPACT_ATOMS: atom_id res chain seq x y z
N MET A 1 72.16 39.08 -130.92
CA MET A 1 72.28 39.76 -132.22
C MET A 1 73.76 39.84 -132.53
N VAL A 2 74.20 39.37 -133.69
CA VAL A 2 75.63 39.42 -134.06
C VAL A 2 75.90 40.84 -134.57
N GLU A 3 76.57 41.67 -133.76
CA GLU A 3 76.99 43.00 -134.16
C GLU A 3 78.08 42.88 -135.24
N GLN A 4 77.76 43.33 -136.45
CA GLN A 4 78.63 43.21 -137.61
C GLN A 4 79.55 44.44 -137.65
N PHE A 5 80.84 44.24 -137.33
CA PHE A 5 81.82 45.32 -137.26
C PHE A 5 82.00 46.04 -138.61
N PRO A 6 82.00 47.39 -138.64
CA PRO A 6 82.22 48.15 -139.87
C PRO A 6 83.65 47.95 -140.42
N ILE A 7 83.77 47.81 -141.74
CA ILE A 7 85.02 47.53 -142.46
C ILE A 7 85.53 48.82 -143.11
N VAL A 8 86.72 49.28 -142.70
CA VAL A 8 87.49 50.36 -143.35
C VAL A 8 88.41 49.79 -144.43
N LEU A 9 88.96 50.64 -145.30
CA LEU A 9 89.66 50.29 -146.56
C LEU A 9 90.81 49.25 -146.47
N ARG A 10 91.22 48.84 -145.26
CA ARG A 10 92.13 47.72 -144.96
C ARG A 10 91.83 47.01 -143.61
N GLY A 11 90.58 46.71 -143.30
CA GLY A 11 90.22 45.84 -142.16
C GLY A 11 89.06 46.35 -141.31
N TYR A 12 88.81 45.70 -140.17
CA TYR A 12 87.79 46.14 -139.20
C TYR A 12 88.21 47.43 -138.48
N ASP A 13 87.23 48.26 -138.12
CA ASP A 13 87.45 49.45 -137.29
C ASP A 13 87.94 49.03 -135.88
N LYS A 14 89.21 49.35 -135.59
CA LYS A 14 89.89 48.92 -134.37
C LYS A 14 89.21 49.45 -133.10
N GLU A 15 88.72 50.69 -133.11
CA GLU A 15 88.09 51.29 -131.92
C GLU A 15 86.77 50.60 -131.58
N ARG A 16 85.96 50.29 -132.59
CA ARG A 16 84.68 49.56 -132.43
C ARG A 16 84.88 48.11 -132.00
N VAL A 17 85.95 47.45 -132.47
CA VAL A 17 86.29 46.08 -132.07
C VAL A 17 86.79 46.06 -130.62
N ASP A 18 87.65 47.00 -130.23
CA ASP A 18 88.15 47.10 -128.85
C ASP A 18 87.02 47.42 -127.86
N GLU A 19 86.04 48.27 -128.23
CA GLU A 19 84.85 48.55 -127.41
C GLU A 19 83.94 47.33 -127.25
N ALA A 20 83.73 46.55 -128.32
CA ALA A 20 82.95 45.31 -128.24
C ALA A 20 83.68 44.20 -127.47
N PHE A 21 85.01 44.13 -127.55
CA PHE A 21 85.80 43.23 -126.70
C PHE A 21 85.74 43.66 -125.23
N ALA A 22 85.79 44.96 -124.94
CA ALA A 22 85.64 45.46 -123.58
C ALA A 22 84.26 45.15 -123.00
N SER A 23 83.17 45.37 -123.76
CA SER A 23 81.82 45.02 -123.33
C SER A 23 81.61 43.51 -123.20
N ALA A 24 82.17 42.70 -124.11
CA ALA A 24 82.15 41.25 -123.99
C ALA A 24 82.92 40.78 -122.75
N GLN A 25 84.07 41.39 -122.45
CA GLN A 25 84.86 41.10 -121.24
C GLN A 25 84.06 41.42 -119.97
N GLU A 26 83.42 42.58 -119.91
CA GLU A 26 82.55 42.99 -118.80
C GLU A 26 81.36 42.03 -118.64
N THR A 27 80.77 41.57 -119.75
CA THR A 27 79.68 40.60 -119.73
C THR A 27 80.15 39.25 -119.19
N VAL A 28 81.35 38.81 -119.57
CA VAL A 28 81.97 37.57 -119.06
C VAL A 28 82.27 37.68 -117.56
N ASP A 29 82.79 38.82 -117.11
CA ASP A 29 83.08 39.02 -115.68
C ASP A 29 81.80 39.08 -114.85
N ARG A 30 80.74 39.73 -115.35
CA ARG A 30 79.41 39.70 -114.73
C ARG A 30 78.85 38.27 -114.64
N LEU A 31 78.97 37.48 -115.71
CA LEU A 31 78.53 36.08 -115.70
C LEU A 31 79.35 35.23 -114.73
N ARG A 32 80.66 35.50 -114.58
CA ARG A 32 81.51 34.81 -113.60
C ARG A 32 81.14 35.16 -112.16
N GLU A 33 80.81 36.40 -111.87
CA GLU A 33 80.29 36.79 -110.56
C GLU A 33 78.94 36.14 -110.28
N GLN A 34 78.05 36.09 -111.28
CA GLN A 34 76.76 35.43 -111.15
C GLN A 34 76.92 33.92 -110.89
N VAL A 35 77.79 33.22 -111.61
CA VAL A 35 78.08 31.79 -111.36
C VAL A 35 78.64 31.57 -109.96
N LYS A 36 79.51 32.46 -109.45
CA LYS A 36 80.00 32.37 -108.06
C LYS A 36 78.88 32.54 -107.03
N ALA A 37 77.96 33.47 -107.25
CA ALA A 37 76.81 33.68 -106.38
C ALA A 37 75.85 32.48 -106.41
N ASP A 38 75.62 31.93 -107.61
CA ASP A 38 74.80 30.73 -107.80
C ASP A 38 75.46 29.49 -107.14
N ASP A 39 76.78 29.33 -107.24
CA ASP A 39 77.51 28.25 -106.56
C ASP A 39 77.45 28.37 -105.03
N GLN A 40 77.54 29.58 -104.49
CA GLN A 40 77.36 29.82 -103.05
C GLN A 40 75.95 29.46 -102.58
N THR A 41 74.92 29.87 -103.32
CA THR A 41 73.54 29.53 -103.00
C THR A 41 73.27 28.03 -103.15
N ILE A 42 73.87 27.35 -104.13
CA ILE A 42 73.80 25.88 -104.26
C ILE A 42 74.45 25.20 -103.06
N LEU A 43 75.60 25.68 -102.58
CA LEU A 43 76.26 25.12 -101.39
C LEU A 43 75.42 25.32 -100.13
N GLU A 44 74.83 26.51 -99.93
CA GLU A 44 73.92 26.76 -98.81
C GLU A 44 72.67 25.88 -98.90
N LEU A 45 72.06 25.79 -100.08
CA LEU A 45 70.89 24.93 -100.31
C LEU A 45 71.26 23.46 -100.10
N GLN A 46 72.42 22.99 -100.54
CA GLN A 46 72.89 21.62 -100.28
C GLN A 46 73.13 21.38 -98.80
N ALA A 47 73.71 22.33 -98.06
CA ALA A 47 73.90 22.23 -96.61
C ALA A 47 72.55 22.13 -95.90
N GLN A 48 71.58 22.98 -96.26
CA GLN A 48 70.22 22.93 -95.73
C GLN A 48 69.50 21.64 -96.11
N LEU A 49 69.66 21.15 -97.34
CA LEU A 49 69.08 19.88 -97.79
C LEU A 49 69.71 18.70 -97.05
N GLN A 50 71.02 18.72 -96.82
CA GLN A 50 71.72 17.69 -96.04
C GLN A 50 71.28 17.72 -94.57
N GLU A 51 71.08 18.89 -93.99
CA GLU A 51 70.56 19.06 -92.62
C GLU A 51 69.11 18.56 -92.50
N GLU A 52 68.22 18.95 -93.41
CA GLU A 52 66.83 18.49 -93.44
C GLU A 52 66.72 17.00 -93.77
N LYS A 53 67.62 16.48 -94.61
CA LYS A 53 67.71 15.05 -94.90
C LYS A 53 68.23 14.29 -93.69
N ASN A 54 69.17 14.83 -92.90
CA ASN A 54 69.60 14.24 -91.63
C ASN A 54 68.50 14.30 -90.56
N LYS A 55 67.65 15.34 -90.54
CA LYS A 55 66.46 15.41 -89.67
C LYS A 55 65.39 14.39 -90.08
N LYS A 56 65.11 14.24 -91.39
CA LYS A 56 64.12 13.28 -91.91
C LYS A 56 64.60 11.82 -91.93
N ALA A 57 65.90 11.59 -92.13
CA ALA A 57 66.50 10.25 -92.17
C ALA A 57 66.83 9.70 -90.78
N ASN A 58 66.33 10.32 -89.71
CA ASN A 58 66.44 9.80 -88.35
C ASN A 58 65.15 9.00 -88.01
N PRO A 59 65.05 7.70 -88.37
CA PRO A 59 63.87 6.87 -88.08
C PRO A 59 63.57 6.78 -86.58
N ASN A 60 64.55 7.15 -85.74
CA ASN A 60 64.45 7.15 -84.29
C ASN A 60 63.59 8.28 -83.72
N SER A 61 63.35 9.41 -84.43
CA SER A 61 62.59 10.54 -83.86
C SER A 61 61.08 10.30 -83.77
N PHE A 62 60.50 9.55 -84.71
CA PHE A 62 59.08 9.16 -84.67
C PHE A 62 58.88 7.95 -83.76
N ALA A 63 59.82 6.99 -83.78
CA ALA A 63 59.83 5.85 -82.86
C ALA A 63 59.99 6.30 -81.40
N SER A 64 60.83 7.30 -81.11
CA SER A 64 61.00 7.84 -79.76
C SER A 64 59.81 8.66 -79.28
N LEU A 65 59.11 9.37 -80.18
CA LEU A 65 57.86 10.06 -79.84
C LEU A 65 56.75 9.05 -79.51
N GLY A 66 56.63 7.97 -80.30
CA GLY A 66 55.73 6.85 -80.01
C GLY A 66 56.06 6.14 -78.69
N ALA A 67 57.34 5.88 -78.44
CA ALA A 67 57.81 5.25 -77.20
C ALA A 67 57.58 6.14 -75.96
N ASN A 68 57.87 7.45 -76.05
CA ASN A 68 57.60 8.40 -74.96
C ASN A 68 56.10 8.54 -74.73
N ALA A 69 55.30 8.62 -75.79
CA ALA A 69 53.86 8.75 -75.68
C ALA A 69 53.21 7.45 -75.15
N GLN A 70 53.74 6.26 -75.49
CA GLN A 70 53.36 4.97 -74.90
C GLN A 70 53.74 4.91 -73.42
N GLN A 71 54.93 5.39 -73.05
CA GLN A 71 55.36 5.49 -71.66
C GLN A 71 54.47 6.45 -70.86
N MET A 72 54.05 7.57 -71.46
CA MET A 72 53.12 8.51 -70.84
C MET A 72 51.74 7.89 -70.66
N LEU A 73 51.22 7.18 -71.68
CA LEU A 73 49.95 6.44 -71.58
C LEU A 73 50.02 5.37 -70.48
N ALA A 74 51.08 4.56 -70.46
CA ALA A 74 51.30 3.53 -69.45
C ALA A 74 51.41 4.15 -68.04
N SER A 75 52.11 5.28 -67.89
CA SER A 75 52.19 5.99 -66.61
C SER A 75 50.85 6.59 -66.18
N ALA A 76 50.04 7.08 -67.12
CA ALA A 76 48.71 7.62 -66.86
C ALA A 76 47.71 6.50 -66.51
N GLU A 77 47.80 5.35 -67.20
CA GLU A 77 47.04 4.14 -66.89
C GLU A 77 47.39 3.60 -65.50
N GLN A 78 48.68 3.51 -65.17
CA GLN A 78 49.15 3.11 -63.86
C GLN A 78 48.68 4.09 -62.75
N THR A 79 48.89 5.39 -62.96
CA THR A 79 48.45 6.41 -61.98
C THR A 79 46.94 6.40 -61.80
N SER A 80 46.18 6.15 -62.86
CA SER A 80 44.71 6.04 -62.79
C SER A 80 44.28 4.77 -62.05
N ALA A 81 44.91 3.62 -62.32
CA ALA A 81 44.65 2.37 -61.62
C ALA A 81 44.93 2.51 -60.12
N GLU A 82 46.06 3.11 -59.75
CA GLU A 82 46.42 3.40 -58.36
C GLU A 82 45.42 4.36 -57.69
N LEU A 83 44.96 5.41 -58.40
CA LEU A 83 43.95 6.33 -57.90
C LEU A 83 42.59 5.63 -57.68
N LEU A 84 42.20 4.73 -58.58
CA LEU A 84 40.97 3.94 -58.48
C LEU A 84 41.02 2.97 -57.31
N ASP A 85 42.11 2.24 -57.14
CA ASP A 85 42.28 1.31 -56.03
C ASP A 85 42.30 2.04 -54.69
N ARG A 86 42.95 3.21 -54.64
CA ARG A 86 42.90 4.09 -53.47
C ARG A 86 41.48 4.57 -53.17
N ALA A 87 40.74 5.03 -54.19
CA ALA A 87 39.36 5.48 -54.01
C ALA A 87 38.43 4.34 -53.54
N LYS A 88 38.62 3.11 -54.05
CA LYS A 88 37.88 1.92 -53.58
C LYS A 88 38.21 1.57 -52.14
N LYS A 89 39.50 1.59 -51.79
CA LYS A 89 39.96 1.33 -50.43
C LYS A 89 39.42 2.38 -49.46
N ASP A 90 39.51 3.66 -49.81
CA ASP A 90 38.99 4.77 -49.01
C ASP A 90 37.47 4.69 -48.86
N ALA A 91 36.73 4.34 -49.92
CA ALA A 91 35.28 4.13 -49.86
C ALA A 91 34.92 2.95 -48.94
N SER A 92 35.65 1.83 -49.00
CA SER A 92 35.44 0.67 -48.12
C SER A 92 35.74 1.01 -46.65
N ALA A 93 36.83 1.73 -46.39
CA ALA A 93 37.22 2.17 -45.06
C ALA A 93 36.21 3.18 -44.48
N ALA A 94 35.71 4.10 -45.31
CA ALA A 94 34.66 5.04 -44.92
C ALA A 94 33.35 4.31 -44.55
N ARG A 95 32.94 3.29 -45.32
CA ARG A 95 31.77 2.44 -44.95
C ARG A 95 31.97 1.76 -43.61
N ALA A 96 33.10 1.07 -43.44
CA ALA A 96 33.38 0.34 -42.21
C ALA A 96 33.40 1.27 -40.98
N THR A 97 34.00 2.46 -41.13
CA THR A 97 34.06 3.46 -40.05
C THR A 97 32.68 3.96 -39.65
N VAL A 98 31.84 4.31 -40.61
CA VAL A 98 30.49 4.84 -40.31
C VAL A 98 29.56 3.72 -39.82
N GLN A 99 29.71 2.49 -40.30
CA GLN A 99 29.00 1.34 -39.74
C GLN A 99 29.33 1.15 -38.26
N LEU A 100 30.62 1.19 -37.89
CA LEU A 100 31.04 1.12 -36.49
C LEU A 100 30.50 2.29 -35.66
N GLN A 101 30.50 3.51 -36.20
CA GLN A 101 29.94 4.69 -35.54
C GLN A 101 28.43 4.56 -35.32
N ALA A 102 27.69 4.10 -36.34
CA ALA A 102 26.26 3.84 -36.27
C ALA A 102 25.93 2.75 -35.22
N GLU A 103 26.68 1.66 -35.20
CA GLU A 103 26.55 0.61 -34.18
C GLU A 103 26.84 1.13 -32.78
N THR A 104 27.88 1.95 -32.63
CA THR A 104 28.23 2.59 -31.35
C THR A 104 27.12 3.51 -30.87
N LEU A 105 26.58 4.37 -31.75
CA LEU A 105 25.46 5.25 -31.45
C LEU A 105 24.22 4.47 -31.01
N LEU A 106 23.89 3.39 -31.72
CA LEU A 106 22.76 2.52 -31.38
C LEU A 106 22.97 1.77 -30.06
N ASN A 107 24.18 1.27 -29.80
CA ASN A 107 24.49 0.60 -28.53
C ASN A 107 24.41 1.58 -27.36
N ASN A 108 24.93 2.80 -27.52
CA ASN A 108 24.77 3.85 -26.52
C ASN A 108 23.30 4.21 -26.32
N ALA A 109 22.50 4.27 -27.38
CA ALA A 109 21.04 4.51 -27.29
C ALA A 109 20.35 3.45 -26.44
N LYS A 110 20.68 2.18 -26.67
CA LYS A 110 20.12 1.04 -25.91
C LYS A 110 20.53 1.09 -24.44
N LEU A 111 21.77 1.49 -24.14
CA LEU A 111 22.24 1.64 -22.76
C LEU A 111 21.53 2.78 -22.04
N ASP A 112 21.35 3.93 -22.71
CA ASP A 112 20.63 5.07 -22.15
C ASP A 112 19.16 4.74 -21.92
N ALA A 113 18.49 4.11 -22.89
CA ALA A 113 17.13 3.59 -22.78
C ALA A 113 16.99 2.62 -21.60
N LYS A 114 17.92 1.68 -21.46
CA LYS A 114 17.95 0.75 -20.32
C LYS A 114 18.07 1.51 -19.00
N ARG A 115 18.97 2.49 -18.91
CA ARG A 115 19.15 3.31 -17.70
C ARG A 115 17.87 4.06 -17.33
N ILE A 116 17.18 4.64 -18.31
CA ILE A 116 15.89 5.33 -18.10
C ILE A 116 14.85 4.37 -17.54
N LEU A 117 14.73 3.19 -18.13
CA LEU A 117 13.81 2.15 -17.66
C LEU A 117 14.15 1.65 -16.25
N ASP A 118 15.43 1.43 -15.95
CA ASP A 118 15.88 0.96 -14.64
C ASP A 118 15.65 2.04 -13.56
N GLU A 119 15.90 3.32 -13.86
CA GLU A 119 15.60 4.43 -12.95
C GLU A 119 14.08 4.58 -12.72
N ALA A 120 13.28 4.44 -13.78
CA ALA A 120 11.83 4.50 -13.69
C ALA A 120 11.25 3.34 -12.87
N LYS A 121 11.79 2.13 -13.03
CA LYS A 121 11.46 0.96 -12.19
C LYS A 121 11.78 1.22 -10.74
N ALA A 122 12.99 1.71 -10.43
CA ALA A 122 13.36 2.04 -9.05
C ALA A 122 12.44 3.12 -8.45
N LYS A 123 12.05 4.14 -9.22
CA LYS A 123 11.08 5.16 -8.78
C LYS A 123 9.69 4.58 -8.55
N ALA A 124 9.20 3.73 -9.45
CA ALA A 124 7.92 3.05 -9.32
C ALA A 124 7.89 2.16 -8.06
N GLU A 125 8.91 1.33 -7.87
CA GLU A 125 9.08 0.50 -6.67
C GLU A 125 9.13 1.34 -5.39
N ALA A 126 9.83 2.47 -5.40
CA ALA A 126 9.88 3.37 -4.24
C ALA A 126 8.50 3.98 -3.91
N VAL A 127 7.72 4.37 -4.92
CA VAL A 127 6.34 4.87 -4.75
C VAL A 127 5.44 3.79 -4.18
N LEU A 128 5.51 2.57 -4.72
CA LEU A 128 4.74 1.43 -4.24
C LEU A 128 5.12 1.03 -2.81
N SER A 129 6.41 0.96 -2.51
CA SER A 129 6.92 0.64 -1.17
C SER A 129 6.44 1.66 -0.15
N LYS A 130 6.54 2.96 -0.47
CA LYS A 130 6.03 4.03 0.40
C LYS A 130 4.53 3.90 0.64
N ALA A 131 3.74 3.71 -0.41
CA ALA A 131 2.30 3.55 -0.28
C ALA A 131 1.92 2.31 0.55
N ASN A 132 2.65 1.20 0.40
CA ASN A 132 2.46 0.00 1.20
C ASN A 132 2.79 0.20 2.68
N ASN A 133 3.87 0.92 2.98
CA ASN A 133 4.26 1.26 4.36
C ASN A 133 3.26 2.22 5.01
N ASP A 134 2.83 3.25 4.28
CA ASP A 134 1.82 4.22 4.75
C ASP A 134 0.49 3.49 5.03
N ALA A 135 0.03 2.64 4.10
CA ALA A 135 -1.16 1.82 4.26
C ALA A 135 -1.07 0.85 5.44
N GLY A 136 0.08 0.18 5.60
CA GLY A 136 0.32 -0.73 6.73
C GLY A 136 0.31 -0.01 8.08
N THR A 137 0.92 1.17 8.14
CA THR A 137 0.94 2.02 9.33
C THR A 137 -0.47 2.50 9.68
N LEU A 138 -1.23 2.97 8.69
CA LEU A 138 -2.61 3.41 8.89
C LEU A 138 -3.51 2.28 9.40
N LYS A 139 -3.45 1.09 8.76
CA LYS A 139 -4.21 -0.08 9.21
C LYS A 139 -3.84 -0.50 10.63
N SER A 140 -2.56 -0.48 10.98
CA SER A 140 -2.10 -0.79 12.34
C SER A 140 -2.59 0.25 13.37
N ASN A 141 -2.58 1.53 13.02
CA ASN A 141 -3.08 2.60 13.89
C ASN A 141 -4.59 2.45 14.13
N ALA A 142 -5.37 2.30 13.06
CA ALA A 142 -6.81 2.13 13.15
C ALA A 142 -7.21 0.86 13.91
N GLN A 143 -6.46 -0.23 13.74
CA GLN A 143 -6.67 -1.45 14.54
C GLN A 143 -6.41 -1.21 16.03
N ARG A 144 -5.31 -0.52 16.38
CA ARG A 144 -5.01 -0.18 17.78
C ARG A 144 -6.06 0.73 18.41
N GLU A 145 -6.53 1.72 17.66
CA GLU A 145 -7.59 2.63 18.10
C GLU A 145 -8.91 1.87 18.27
N ALA A 146 -9.28 1.00 17.33
CA ALA A 146 -10.46 0.17 17.43
C ALA A 146 -10.40 -0.79 18.64
N ASP A 147 -9.25 -1.41 18.89
CA ASP A 147 -9.05 -2.29 20.05
C ASP A 147 -9.06 -1.50 21.37
N GLN A 148 -8.54 -0.27 21.38
CA GLN A 148 -8.63 0.63 22.52
C GLN A 148 -10.09 1.00 22.82
N LEU A 149 -10.85 1.45 21.82
CA LEU A 149 -12.27 1.82 21.98
C LEU A 149 -13.10 0.61 22.46
N ARG A 150 -12.87 -0.59 21.91
CA ARG A 150 -13.52 -1.82 22.41
C ARG A 150 -13.12 -2.13 23.85
N GLY A 151 -11.84 -1.96 24.19
CA GLY A 151 -11.35 -2.18 25.54
C GLY A 151 -11.94 -1.18 26.55
N GLU A 152 -12.08 0.09 26.16
CA GLU A 152 -12.74 1.13 26.95
C GLU A 152 -14.24 0.84 27.12
N ALA A 153 -14.93 0.45 26.05
CA ALA A 153 -16.33 0.03 26.10
C ALA A 153 -16.52 -1.17 27.04
N GLN A 154 -15.68 -2.19 26.95
CA GLN A 154 -15.74 -3.36 27.82
C GLN A 154 -15.48 -2.99 29.29
N LYS A 155 -14.48 -2.14 29.56
CA LYS A 155 -14.20 -1.64 30.92
C LYS A 155 -15.37 -0.84 31.47
N ALA A 156 -15.97 0.05 30.67
CA ALA A 156 -17.12 0.84 31.08
C ALA A 156 -18.33 -0.05 31.43
N VAL A 157 -18.62 -1.06 30.61
CA VAL A 157 -19.70 -2.04 30.87
C VAL A 157 -19.43 -2.83 32.16
N VAL A 158 -18.20 -3.30 32.38
CA VAL A 158 -17.84 -4.05 33.60
C VAL A 158 -17.92 -3.15 34.83
N ALA A 159 -17.36 -1.94 34.78
CA ALA A 159 -17.41 -0.99 35.90
C ALA A 159 -18.85 -0.59 36.26
N GLN A 160 -19.70 -0.37 35.24
CA GLN A 160 -21.11 -0.08 35.47
C GLN A 160 -21.84 -1.27 36.11
N ARG A 161 -21.61 -2.50 35.63
CA ARG A 161 -22.18 -3.71 36.25
C ARG A 161 -21.78 -3.85 37.71
N GLN A 162 -20.48 -3.71 38.02
CA GLN A 162 -20.00 -3.79 39.41
C GLN A 162 -20.61 -2.71 40.30
N THR A 163 -20.78 -1.49 39.78
CA THR A 163 -21.43 -0.39 40.51
C THR A 163 -22.90 -0.72 40.78
N VAL A 164 -23.62 -1.21 39.76
CA VAL A 164 -25.03 -1.65 39.86
C VAL A 164 -25.18 -2.78 40.88
N ASP A 165 -24.30 -3.78 40.86
CA ASP A 165 -24.34 -4.91 41.79
C ASP A 165 -24.08 -4.47 43.24
N LEU A 166 -23.16 -3.52 43.45
CA LEU A 166 -22.89 -2.91 44.76
C LEU A 166 -24.08 -2.07 45.25
N GLU A 167 -24.67 -1.23 44.40
CA GLU A 167 -25.87 -0.44 44.74
C GLU A 167 -27.05 -1.35 45.12
N LEU A 168 -27.27 -2.42 44.35
CA LEU A 168 -28.33 -3.40 44.62
C LEU A 168 -28.07 -4.13 45.95
N THR A 169 -26.84 -4.57 46.19
CA THR A 169 -26.46 -5.27 47.44
C THR A 169 -26.63 -4.35 48.64
N ASN A 170 -26.10 -3.12 48.57
CA ASN A 170 -26.24 -2.12 49.64
C ASN A 170 -27.71 -1.79 49.92
N SER A 171 -28.52 -1.63 48.88
CA SER A 171 -29.95 -1.33 49.03
C SER A 171 -30.69 -2.48 49.74
N ARG A 172 -30.41 -3.74 49.34
CA ARG A 172 -30.98 -4.93 49.99
C ARG A 172 -30.55 -5.04 51.46
N GLU A 173 -29.26 -4.89 51.75
CA GLU A 173 -28.77 -4.95 53.13
C GLU A 173 -29.35 -3.84 54.02
N GLU A 174 -29.45 -2.62 53.50
CA GLU A 174 -30.01 -1.50 54.26
C GLU A 174 -31.51 -1.72 54.52
N HIS A 175 -32.22 -2.25 53.53
CA HIS A 175 -33.62 -2.63 53.67
C HIS A 175 -33.80 -3.72 54.74
N ASP A 176 -33.02 -4.80 54.67
CA ASP A 176 -33.13 -5.91 55.62
C ASP A 176 -32.82 -5.45 57.06
N LYS A 177 -31.84 -4.55 57.23
CA LYS A 177 -31.55 -3.90 58.53
C LYS A 177 -32.72 -3.04 59.02
N ARG A 178 -33.33 -2.24 58.15
CA ARG A 178 -34.51 -1.42 58.50
C ARG A 178 -35.69 -2.30 58.92
N LEU A 179 -36.01 -3.34 58.13
CA LEU A 179 -37.07 -4.29 58.43
C LEU A 179 -36.84 -5.02 59.76
N ALA A 180 -35.61 -5.47 60.01
CA ALA A 180 -35.25 -6.12 61.28
C ALA A 180 -35.37 -5.17 62.47
N SER A 181 -34.94 -3.91 62.32
CA SER A 181 -35.08 -2.88 63.35
C SER A 181 -36.54 -2.57 63.65
N GLU A 182 -37.37 -2.38 62.63
CA GLU A 182 -38.80 -2.08 62.78
C GLU A 182 -39.55 -3.24 63.43
N ARG A 183 -39.26 -4.48 63.01
CA ARG A 183 -39.81 -5.69 63.66
C ARG A 183 -39.41 -5.75 65.14
N ALA A 184 -38.14 -5.49 65.46
CA ALA A 184 -37.67 -5.50 66.85
C ALA A 184 -38.31 -4.39 67.70
N THR A 185 -38.57 -3.21 67.14
CA THR A 185 -39.28 -2.14 67.86
C THR A 185 -40.73 -2.51 68.09
N GLN A 186 -41.43 -3.01 67.07
CA GLN A 186 -42.83 -3.42 67.18
C GLN A 186 -43.00 -4.60 68.13
N GLU A 187 -42.07 -5.57 68.13
CA GLU A 187 -42.12 -6.70 69.05
C GLU A 187 -41.90 -6.28 70.50
N ARG A 188 -41.05 -5.27 70.74
CA ARG A 188 -40.90 -4.64 72.07
C ARG A 188 -42.17 -3.90 72.48
N GLU A 189 -42.71 -3.05 71.63
CA GLU A 189 -43.96 -2.31 71.93
C GLU A 189 -45.11 -3.27 72.25
N LEU A 190 -45.22 -4.37 71.50
CA LEU A 190 -46.23 -5.40 71.70
C LEU A 190 -45.99 -6.18 73.02
N SER A 191 -44.73 -6.43 73.39
CA SER A 191 -44.38 -6.99 74.70
C SER A 191 -44.71 -6.03 75.84
N ASP A 192 -44.38 -4.75 75.70
CA ASP A 192 -44.64 -3.72 76.71
C ASP A 192 -46.15 -3.54 76.92
N MET A 193 -46.94 -3.46 75.85
CA MET A 193 -48.40 -3.40 75.92
C MET A 193 -49.00 -4.64 76.60
N ARG A 194 -48.48 -5.85 76.30
CA ARG A 194 -48.91 -7.08 76.99
C ARG A 194 -48.57 -7.06 78.47
N ALA A 195 -47.39 -6.55 78.84
CA ALA A 195 -46.99 -6.40 80.23
C ALA A 195 -47.88 -5.39 80.96
N GLU A 196 -48.11 -4.21 80.38
CA GLU A 196 -49.02 -3.19 80.91
C GLU A 196 -50.45 -3.72 81.07
N ALA A 197 -50.98 -4.41 80.05
CA ALA A 197 -52.30 -5.03 80.13
C ALA A 197 -52.38 -6.06 81.26
N THR A 198 -51.33 -6.86 81.44
CA THR A 198 -51.26 -7.86 82.53
C THR A 198 -51.20 -7.19 83.90
N GLU A 199 -50.42 -6.12 84.04
CA GLU A 199 -50.31 -5.33 85.27
C GLU A 199 -51.65 -4.65 85.61
N GLN A 200 -52.32 -4.05 84.63
CA GLN A 200 -53.64 -3.45 84.81
C GLN A 200 -54.67 -4.48 85.26
N ILE A 201 -54.69 -5.67 84.63
CA ILE A 201 -55.57 -6.77 85.05
C ILE A 201 -55.26 -7.22 86.48
N ALA A 202 -53.98 -7.33 86.85
CA ALA A 202 -53.56 -7.71 88.20
C ALA A 202 -53.94 -6.66 89.25
N ALA A 203 -53.72 -5.37 88.96
CA ALA A 203 -54.08 -4.25 89.82
C ALA A 203 -55.60 -4.17 90.02
N GLN A 204 -56.39 -4.35 88.96
CA GLN A 204 -57.85 -4.40 89.05
C GLN A 204 -58.32 -5.57 89.91
N ARG A 205 -57.77 -6.78 89.71
CA ARG A 205 -58.09 -7.94 90.55
C ARG A 205 -57.75 -7.73 92.02
N LYS A 206 -56.64 -7.06 92.31
CA LYS A 206 -56.27 -6.73 93.69
C LYS A 206 -57.27 -5.76 94.31
N ASN A 207 -57.58 -4.66 93.62
CA ASN A 207 -58.54 -3.66 94.09
C ASN A 207 -59.93 -4.28 94.33
N ALA A 208 -60.40 -5.10 93.38
CA ALA A 208 -61.66 -5.85 93.51
C ALA A 208 -61.66 -6.76 94.75
N ASN A 209 -60.57 -7.49 95.00
CA ASN A 209 -60.45 -8.33 96.19
C ASN A 209 -60.39 -7.53 97.50
N ASP A 210 -59.65 -6.42 97.52
CA ASP A 210 -59.56 -5.54 98.69
C ASP A 210 -60.93 -4.93 99.02
N GLU A 211 -61.70 -4.54 98.01
CA GLU A 211 -63.05 -4.01 98.18
C GLU A 211 -64.04 -5.09 98.64
N ILE A 212 -63.98 -6.31 98.05
CA ILE A 212 -64.75 -7.46 98.53
C ILE A 212 -64.44 -7.76 100.00
N ASN A 213 -63.17 -7.74 100.39
CA ASN A 213 -62.75 -8.00 101.77
C ASN A 213 -63.20 -6.91 102.73
N ARG A 214 -63.11 -5.64 102.32
CA ARG A 214 -63.62 -4.50 103.09
C ARG A 214 -65.12 -4.62 103.30
N MET A 215 -65.87 -4.87 102.23
CA MET A 215 -67.32 -5.08 102.30
C MET A 215 -67.68 -6.26 103.20
N LYS A 216 -66.92 -7.37 103.15
CA LYS A 216 -67.09 -8.50 104.08
C LYS A 216 -66.80 -8.13 105.53
N SER A 217 -65.76 -7.36 105.80
CA SER A 217 -65.42 -6.90 107.15
C SER A 217 -66.49 -5.95 107.70
N GLU A 218 -66.89 -4.94 106.94
CA GLU A 218 -67.95 -4.01 107.31
C GLU A 218 -69.28 -4.74 107.55
N THR A 219 -69.57 -5.77 106.74
CA THR A 219 -70.70 -6.67 106.93
C THR A 219 -70.59 -7.46 108.23
N ASN A 220 -69.43 -8.06 108.51
CA ASN A 220 -69.19 -8.79 109.76
C ASN A 220 -69.31 -7.89 110.98
N ASP A 221 -68.75 -6.68 110.94
CA ASP A 221 -68.85 -5.69 112.02
C ASP A 221 -70.32 -5.27 112.25
N GLN A 222 -71.10 -5.09 111.17
CA GLN A 222 -72.53 -4.81 111.26
C GLN A 222 -73.31 -5.99 111.85
N ILE A 223 -72.98 -7.22 111.46
CA ILE A 223 -73.56 -8.44 112.02
C ILE A 223 -73.22 -8.55 113.50
N GLU A 224 -71.95 -8.39 113.89
CA GLU A 224 -71.50 -8.44 115.28
C GLU A 224 -72.14 -7.34 116.13
N SER A 225 -72.21 -6.11 115.62
CA SER A 225 -72.90 -5.01 116.29
C SER A 225 -74.39 -5.30 116.48
N ALA A 226 -75.06 -5.82 115.45
CA ALA A 226 -76.46 -6.24 115.54
C ALA A 226 -76.65 -7.39 116.54
N LEU A 227 -75.72 -8.34 116.60
CA LEU A 227 -75.71 -9.43 117.57
C LEU A 227 -75.41 -8.95 119.00
N ALA A 228 -74.50 -7.99 119.17
CA ALA A 228 -74.15 -7.40 120.46
C ALA A 228 -75.30 -6.54 121.00
N GLU A 229 -75.95 -5.76 120.14
CA GLU A 229 -77.22 -5.10 120.47
C GLU A 229 -78.31 -6.09 120.82
N ALA A 230 -78.40 -7.22 120.10
CA ALA A 230 -79.32 -8.29 120.43
C ALA A 230 -78.99 -8.90 121.80
N ASN A 231 -77.71 -9.13 122.14
CA ASN A 231 -77.27 -9.64 123.45
C ASN A 231 -77.47 -8.64 124.60
N LYS A 232 -77.27 -7.35 124.36
CA LYS A 232 -77.57 -6.29 125.33
C LYS A 232 -79.07 -6.20 125.59
N LYS A 233 -79.89 -6.33 124.54
CA LYS A 233 -81.35 -6.44 124.65
C LYS A 233 -81.81 -7.80 125.21
N LEU A 234 -81.02 -8.87 125.10
CA LEU A 234 -81.30 -10.21 125.66
C LEU A 234 -81.34 -10.20 127.20
N ALA A 235 -80.65 -9.25 127.83
CA ALA A 235 -80.77 -8.96 129.25
C ALA A 235 -82.12 -8.30 129.61
N ASP A 236 -82.68 -7.51 128.70
CA ASP A 236 -83.98 -6.82 128.85
C ASP A 236 -85.18 -7.65 128.33
N VAL A 237 -84.93 -8.70 127.52
CA VAL A 237 -85.94 -9.39 126.67
C VAL A 237 -86.10 -10.87 127.03
N ARG A 238 -86.09 -11.25 128.32
CA ARG A 238 -86.57 -12.60 128.72
C ARG A 238 -88.06 -12.86 128.38
N GLU A 239 -88.79 -11.89 127.82
CA GLU A 239 -90.22 -11.98 127.49
C GLU A 239 -90.59 -11.78 125.98
N GLN A 240 -89.70 -11.27 125.11
CA GLN A 240 -89.99 -10.97 123.68
C GLN A 240 -89.16 -11.83 122.68
N VAL A 241 -88.96 -13.10 123.01
CA VAL A 241 -87.88 -13.95 122.45
C VAL A 241 -88.09 -14.45 121.00
N SER A 242 -89.32 -14.54 120.46
CA SER A 242 -89.52 -15.16 119.12
C SER A 242 -89.55 -14.20 117.93
N LYS A 243 -90.00 -12.95 118.08
CA LYS A 243 -90.06 -11.98 116.95
C LYS A 243 -88.69 -11.38 116.62
N MET A 244 -87.87 -11.12 117.63
CA MET A 244 -86.56 -10.48 117.45
C MET A 244 -85.50 -11.39 116.82
N MET A 245 -85.56 -12.70 117.06
CA MET A 245 -84.65 -13.67 116.41
C MET A 245 -84.83 -13.67 114.89
N THR A 246 -86.09 -13.69 114.42
CA THR A 246 -86.40 -13.65 113.00
C THR A 246 -85.99 -12.33 112.35
N ASP A 247 -86.14 -11.20 113.04
CA ASP A 247 -85.71 -9.89 112.51
C ASP A 247 -84.19 -9.72 112.49
N ALA A 248 -83.46 -10.21 113.50
CA ALA A 248 -82.00 -10.19 113.50
C ALA A 248 -81.44 -11.11 112.41
N GLN A 249 -82.00 -12.31 112.26
CA GLN A 249 -81.58 -13.27 111.24
C GLN A 249 -81.94 -12.79 109.82
N ARG A 250 -83.11 -12.17 109.65
CA ARG A 250 -83.51 -11.54 108.39
C ARG A 250 -82.57 -10.38 108.02
N ARG A 251 -82.23 -9.51 108.97
CA ARG A 251 -81.26 -8.42 108.72
C ARG A 251 -79.87 -8.94 108.40
N ALA A 252 -79.39 -9.96 109.10
CA ALA A 252 -78.10 -10.58 108.77
C ALA A 252 -78.12 -11.20 107.37
N SER A 253 -79.19 -11.91 107.00
CA SER A 253 -79.39 -12.44 105.64
C SER A 253 -79.42 -11.34 104.58
N GLU A 254 -80.19 -10.27 104.81
CA GLU A 254 -80.27 -9.11 103.91
C GLU A 254 -78.90 -8.45 103.71
N ILE A 255 -78.08 -8.32 104.77
CA ILE A 255 -76.72 -7.79 104.67
C ILE A 255 -75.81 -8.76 103.90
N THR A 256 -75.88 -10.07 104.15
CA THR A 256 -75.06 -11.05 103.41
C THR A 256 -75.44 -11.16 101.94
N ASP A 257 -76.73 -11.03 101.62
CA ASP A 257 -77.22 -11.09 100.24
C ASP A 257 -76.84 -9.81 99.48
N THR A 258 -76.91 -8.64 100.12
CA THR A 258 -76.43 -7.39 99.53
C THR A 258 -74.91 -7.36 99.37
N ALA A 259 -74.15 -7.90 100.32
CA ALA A 259 -72.70 -8.06 100.19
C ALA A 259 -72.32 -9.03 99.06
N LYS A 260 -73.04 -10.16 98.93
CA LYS A 260 -72.87 -11.08 97.80
C LYS A 260 -73.21 -10.44 96.46
N ALA A 261 -74.32 -9.72 96.39
CA ALA A 261 -74.74 -9.03 95.17
C ALA A 261 -73.70 -7.98 94.74
N LYS A 262 -73.17 -7.18 95.68
CA LYS A 262 -72.09 -6.22 95.39
C LYS A 262 -70.77 -6.91 95.03
N ALA A 263 -70.41 -8.01 95.67
CA ALA A 263 -69.22 -8.77 95.31
C ALA A 263 -69.34 -9.35 93.89
N GLN A 264 -70.54 -9.83 93.52
CA GLN A 264 -70.84 -10.30 92.17
C GLN A 264 -70.75 -9.16 91.15
N GLU A 265 -71.31 -7.99 91.46
CA GLU A 265 -71.22 -6.79 90.63
C GLU A 265 -69.76 -6.38 90.37
N ILE A 266 -68.92 -6.35 91.42
CA ILE A 266 -67.49 -6.05 91.30
C ILE A 266 -66.76 -7.11 90.44
N THR A 267 -67.10 -8.39 90.56
CA THR A 267 -66.50 -9.44 89.73
C THR A 267 -66.91 -9.33 88.27
N ASP A 268 -68.19 -9.04 88.01
CA ASP A 268 -68.74 -8.90 86.67
C ASP A 268 -68.12 -7.66 85.99
N GLU A 269 -67.97 -6.54 86.72
CA GLU A 269 -67.26 -5.34 86.25
C GLU A 269 -65.79 -5.64 85.92
N ALA A 270 -65.08 -6.37 86.77
CA ALA A 270 -63.70 -6.77 86.52
C ALA A 270 -63.57 -7.68 85.27
N GLU A 271 -64.56 -8.55 85.02
CA GLU A 271 -64.60 -9.41 83.84
C GLU A 271 -64.88 -8.63 82.56
N VAL A 272 -65.80 -7.65 82.61
CA VAL A 272 -66.06 -6.72 81.50
C VAL A 272 -64.82 -5.89 81.18
N HIS A 273 -64.14 -5.34 82.19
CA HIS A 273 -62.91 -4.58 82.00
C HIS A 273 -61.79 -5.43 81.39
N ARG A 274 -61.59 -6.67 81.89
CA ARG A 274 -60.63 -7.60 81.30
C ARG A 274 -60.94 -7.89 79.84
N THR A 275 -62.20 -8.17 79.52
CA THR A 275 -62.63 -8.45 78.14
C THR A 275 -62.39 -7.24 77.25
N LYS A 276 -62.67 -6.02 77.76
CA LYS A 276 -62.38 -4.77 77.07
C LYS A 276 -60.89 -4.60 76.78
N THR A 277 -60.03 -4.77 77.79
CA THR A 277 -58.57 -4.67 77.62
C THR A 277 -58.04 -5.69 76.61
N ILE A 278 -58.49 -6.95 76.67
CA ILE A 278 -58.09 -7.98 75.70
C ILE A 278 -58.54 -7.61 74.28
N SER A 279 -59.77 -7.11 74.12
CA SER A 279 -60.27 -6.69 72.81
C SER A 279 -59.48 -5.50 72.22
N GLN A 280 -59.05 -4.56 73.06
CA GLN A 280 -58.20 -3.43 72.65
C GLN A 280 -56.81 -3.92 72.19
N VAL A 281 -56.16 -4.78 72.99
CA VAL A 281 -54.86 -5.36 72.61
C VAL A 281 -54.96 -6.14 71.30
N ASN A 282 -56.04 -6.91 71.09
CA ASN A 282 -56.24 -7.64 69.83
C ASN A 282 -56.43 -6.69 68.63
N ALA A 283 -57.19 -5.61 68.80
CA ALA A 283 -57.38 -4.62 67.73
C ALA A 283 -56.06 -3.92 67.36
N GLU A 284 -55.23 -3.58 68.36
CA GLU A 284 -53.92 -2.99 68.13
C GLU A 284 -52.94 -3.98 67.47
N VAL A 285 -52.96 -5.26 67.85
CA VAL A 285 -52.16 -6.30 67.18
C VAL A 285 -52.53 -6.45 65.70
N GLU A 286 -53.83 -6.42 65.38
CA GLU A 286 -54.28 -6.45 63.99
C GLU A 286 -53.88 -5.17 63.22
N GLN A 287 -53.88 -4.01 63.88
CA GLN A 287 -53.36 -2.78 63.29
C GLN A 287 -51.85 -2.87 63.01
N ILE A 288 -51.05 -3.37 63.96
CA ILE A 288 -49.61 -3.59 63.76
C ILE A 288 -49.36 -4.57 62.60
N ARG A 289 -50.15 -5.63 62.47
CA ARG A 289 -50.07 -6.57 61.34
C ARG A 289 -50.35 -5.88 60.00
N ALA A 290 -51.39 -5.04 59.95
CA ALA A 290 -51.71 -4.28 58.75
C ALA A 290 -50.58 -3.30 58.38
N ASP A 291 -49.99 -2.62 59.37
CA ASP A 291 -48.87 -1.71 59.17
C ASP A 291 -47.61 -2.44 58.66
N ILE A 292 -47.27 -3.61 59.21
CA ILE A 292 -46.18 -4.46 58.70
C ILE A 292 -46.42 -4.86 57.24
N SER A 293 -47.64 -5.30 56.91
CA SER A 293 -47.98 -5.67 55.53
C SER A 293 -47.85 -4.49 54.58
N ALA A 294 -48.35 -3.32 54.95
CA ALA A 294 -48.24 -2.11 54.15
C ALA A 294 -46.77 -1.67 53.94
N GLN A 295 -45.93 -1.82 54.97
CA GLN A 295 -44.49 -1.56 54.86
C GLN A 295 -43.80 -2.55 53.93
N GLN A 296 -44.17 -3.83 53.94
CA GLN A 296 -43.66 -4.84 53.02
C GLN A 296 -44.06 -4.54 51.56
N ASP A 297 -45.28 -4.08 51.33
CA ASP A 297 -45.75 -3.67 50.01
C ASP A 297 -44.98 -2.43 49.50
N GLU A 298 -44.79 -1.42 50.36
CA GLU A 298 -44.02 -0.22 50.02
C GLU A 298 -42.55 -0.56 49.73
N ALA A 299 -41.96 -1.47 50.52
CA ALA A 299 -40.62 -1.99 50.29
C ALA A 299 -40.49 -2.69 48.93
N THR A 300 -41.42 -3.59 48.62
CA THR A 300 -41.45 -4.31 47.34
C THR A 300 -41.54 -3.33 46.18
N LYS A 301 -42.36 -2.29 46.32
CA LYS A 301 -42.46 -1.22 45.33
C LYS A 301 -41.14 -0.47 45.14
N LYS A 302 -40.46 -0.07 46.22
CA LYS A 302 -39.15 0.61 46.16
C LYS A 302 -38.06 -0.27 45.51
N VAL A 303 -38.05 -1.57 45.80
CA VAL A 303 -37.14 -2.53 45.16
C VAL A 303 -37.43 -2.60 43.66
N ASN A 304 -38.69 -2.67 43.25
CA ASN A 304 -39.06 -2.69 41.83
C ASN A 304 -38.69 -1.39 41.11
N GLU A 305 -38.87 -0.23 41.76
CA GLU A 305 -38.42 1.07 41.22
C GLU A 305 -36.90 1.11 41.06
N LEU A 306 -36.13 0.62 42.04
CA LEU A 306 -34.67 0.50 41.93
C LEU A 306 -34.27 -0.42 40.78
N LEU A 307 -34.90 -1.59 40.64
CA LEU A 307 -34.64 -2.52 39.54
C LEU A 307 -34.96 -1.90 38.18
N ALA A 308 -35.99 -1.07 38.09
CA ALA A 308 -36.31 -0.33 36.86
C ALA A 308 -35.21 0.70 36.53
N ASP A 309 -34.76 1.51 37.49
CA ASP A 309 -33.65 2.48 37.31
C ASP A 309 -32.34 1.76 36.91
N LEU A 310 -32.01 0.65 37.58
CA LEU A 310 -30.83 -0.15 37.24
C LEU A 310 -30.92 -0.75 35.82
N ASN A 311 -32.10 -1.19 35.40
CA ASN A 311 -32.32 -1.67 34.04
C ASN A 311 -32.16 -0.56 33.00
N GLU A 312 -32.67 0.64 33.28
CA GLU A 312 -32.49 1.81 32.41
C GLU A 312 -31.01 2.17 32.28
N ARG A 313 -30.26 2.22 33.40
CA ARG A 313 -28.81 2.45 33.40
C ARG A 313 -28.03 1.35 32.65
N ARG A 314 -28.46 0.09 32.75
CA ARG A 314 -27.85 -1.01 32.01
C ARG A 314 -28.06 -0.84 30.51
N GLU A 315 -29.25 -0.42 30.10
CA GLU A 315 -29.59 -0.21 28.69
C GLU A 315 -28.85 1.00 28.10
N THR A 316 -28.69 2.09 28.87
CA THR A 316 -27.89 3.24 28.43
C THR A 316 -26.41 2.88 28.29
N ALA A 317 -25.83 2.15 29.25
CA ALA A 317 -24.46 1.67 29.16
C ALA A 317 -24.24 0.71 27.97
N LYS A 318 -25.23 -0.16 27.70
CA LYS A 318 -25.22 -1.03 26.53
C LYS A 318 -25.22 -0.23 25.23
N LYS A 319 -26.08 0.78 25.10
CA LYS A 319 -26.13 1.67 23.93
C LYS A 319 -24.81 2.41 23.72
N GLN A 320 -24.23 2.97 24.78
CA GLN A 320 -22.93 3.64 24.72
C GLN A 320 -21.81 2.67 24.28
N SER A 321 -21.84 1.43 24.78
CA SER A 321 -20.89 0.41 24.34
C SER A 321 -21.07 0.03 22.86
N GLU A 322 -22.31 -0.11 22.39
CA GLU A 322 -22.62 -0.39 20.99
C GLU A 322 -22.17 0.76 20.07
N GLU A 323 -22.34 2.00 20.53
CA GLU A 323 -21.89 3.20 19.82
C GLU A 323 -20.36 3.24 19.69
N LEU A 324 -19.61 3.00 20.78
CA LEU A 324 -18.15 2.91 20.75
C LEU A 324 -17.65 1.75 19.86
N ILE A 325 -18.34 0.62 19.87
CA ILE A 325 -18.00 -0.52 18.99
C ILE A 325 -18.26 -0.15 17.52
N SER A 326 -19.37 0.55 17.25
CA SER A 326 -19.70 1.02 15.90
C SER A 326 -18.70 2.06 15.41
N GLU A 327 -18.28 2.99 16.27
CA GLU A 327 -17.24 3.98 15.96
C GLU A 327 -15.90 3.28 15.67
N ALA A 328 -15.50 2.32 16.51
CA ALA A 328 -14.31 1.50 16.28
C ALA A 328 -14.35 0.74 14.94
N GLN A 329 -15.51 0.20 14.55
CA GLN A 329 -15.70 -0.44 13.24
C GLN A 329 -15.60 0.58 12.10
N HIS A 330 -16.25 1.73 12.26
CA HIS A 330 -16.25 2.80 11.27
C HIS A 330 -14.83 3.32 11.00
N THR A 331 -14.07 3.67 12.03
CA THR A 331 -12.68 4.13 11.90
C THR A 331 -11.80 3.09 11.21
N ARG A 332 -11.99 1.80 11.51
CA ARG A 332 -11.26 0.71 10.83
C ARG A 332 -11.62 0.65 9.34
N ASP A 333 -12.90 0.71 9.01
CA ASP A 333 -13.38 0.59 7.63
C ASP A 333 -12.96 1.80 6.79
N GLU A 334 -13.01 3.01 7.36
CA GLU A 334 -12.48 4.23 6.71
C GLU A 334 -10.97 4.14 6.47
N ALA A 335 -10.21 3.66 7.45
CA ALA A 335 -8.77 3.47 7.31
C ALA A 335 -8.42 2.42 6.24
N GLU A 336 -9.20 1.33 6.15
CA GLU A 336 -9.01 0.29 5.13
C GLU A 336 -9.36 0.80 3.73
N ALA A 337 -10.46 1.55 3.58
CA ALA A 337 -10.82 2.21 2.33
C ALA A 337 -9.73 3.20 1.89
N TYR A 338 -9.28 4.08 2.79
CA TYR A 338 -8.22 5.04 2.50
C TYR A 338 -6.89 4.35 2.13
N ALA A 339 -6.51 3.29 2.85
CA ALA A 339 -5.32 2.51 2.56
C ALA A 339 -5.40 1.84 1.17
N SER A 340 -6.57 1.31 0.81
CA SER A 340 -6.84 0.75 -0.52
C SER A 340 -6.71 1.81 -1.62
N ASP A 341 -7.38 2.95 -1.46
CA ASP A 341 -7.33 4.06 -2.41
C ASP A 341 -5.90 4.57 -2.60
N LYS A 342 -5.12 4.65 -1.51
CA LYS A 342 -3.73 5.09 -1.57
C LYS A 342 -2.85 4.12 -2.35
N ARG A 343 -3.05 2.81 -2.18
CA ARG A 343 -2.36 1.77 -2.96
C ARG A 343 -2.74 1.83 -4.43
N GLU A 344 -4.03 1.91 -4.75
CA GLU A 344 -4.49 1.98 -6.14
C GLU A 344 -3.96 3.25 -6.84
N ALA A 345 -3.95 4.39 -6.15
CA ALA A 345 -3.35 5.62 -6.68
C ALA A 345 -1.84 5.47 -6.93
N ALA A 346 -1.12 4.78 -6.03
CA ALA A 346 0.30 4.51 -6.19
C ALA A 346 0.57 3.53 -7.34
N ASP A 347 -0.26 2.50 -7.52
CA ASP A 347 -0.19 1.56 -8.66
C ASP A 347 -0.39 2.29 -9.99
N LYS A 348 -1.40 3.16 -10.08
CA LYS A 348 -1.62 4.00 -11.27
C LYS A 348 -0.44 4.92 -11.54
N GLN A 349 0.12 5.54 -10.51
CA GLN A 349 1.29 6.41 -10.64
C GLN A 349 2.53 5.63 -11.09
N ALA A 350 2.80 4.47 -10.50
CA ALA A 350 3.89 3.57 -10.88
C ALA A 350 3.76 3.12 -12.34
N ALA A 351 2.56 2.70 -12.76
CA ALA A 351 2.28 2.34 -14.14
C ALA A 351 2.51 3.51 -15.11
N SER A 352 2.11 4.73 -14.73
CA SER A 352 2.35 5.94 -15.53
C SER A 352 3.85 6.26 -15.67
N ILE A 353 4.63 6.13 -14.59
CA ILE A 353 6.08 6.34 -14.61
C ILE A 353 6.75 5.35 -15.56
N LEU A 354 6.40 4.07 -15.47
CA LEU A 354 6.95 3.04 -16.34
C LEU A 354 6.56 3.25 -17.80
N LYS A 355 5.31 3.64 -18.07
CA LYS A 355 4.84 3.94 -19.42
C LYS A 355 5.59 5.12 -20.03
N GLN A 356 5.70 6.23 -19.31
CA GLN A 356 6.44 7.41 -19.78
C GLN A 356 7.91 7.09 -20.05
N ALA A 357 8.56 6.34 -19.16
CA ALA A 357 9.94 5.93 -19.34
C ALA A 357 10.14 5.00 -20.54
N ALA A 358 9.17 4.12 -20.84
CA ALA A 358 9.20 3.28 -22.04
C ALA A 358 9.05 4.11 -23.31
N GLU A 359 8.12 5.07 -23.33
CA GLU A 359 7.94 5.99 -24.45
C GLU A 359 9.21 6.84 -24.69
N GLU A 360 9.80 7.40 -23.63
CA GLU A 360 11.07 8.16 -23.70
C GLU A 360 12.25 7.30 -24.18
N ALA A 361 12.35 6.06 -23.70
CA ALA A 361 13.39 5.12 -24.11
C ALA A 361 13.28 4.76 -25.60
N ASP A 362 12.06 4.50 -26.07
CA ASP A 362 11.78 4.21 -27.49
C ASP A 362 12.07 5.43 -28.37
N GLU A 363 11.70 6.62 -27.93
CA GLU A 363 11.99 7.87 -28.63
C GLU A 363 13.50 8.08 -28.80
N GLN A 364 14.29 7.95 -27.73
CA GLN A 364 15.76 8.09 -27.82
C GLN A 364 16.41 7.07 -28.75
N ILE A 365 15.93 5.82 -28.75
CA ILE A 365 16.43 4.80 -29.66
C ILE A 365 16.09 5.17 -31.10
N ASN A 366 14.87 5.63 -31.36
CA ASN A 366 14.41 6.00 -32.70
C ASN A 366 15.17 7.23 -33.22
N GLU A 367 15.35 8.28 -32.42
CA GLU A 367 16.13 9.47 -32.77
C GLU A 367 17.57 9.10 -33.17
N ARG A 368 18.27 8.30 -32.36
CA ARG A 368 19.64 7.88 -32.67
C ARG A 368 19.71 6.93 -33.87
N ARG A 369 18.67 6.10 -34.09
CA ARG A 369 18.56 5.26 -35.28
C ARG A 369 18.38 6.09 -36.54
N GLU A 370 17.55 7.13 -36.49
CA GLU A 370 17.36 8.05 -37.62
C GLU A 370 18.63 8.84 -37.92
N ALA A 371 19.32 9.34 -36.89
CA ALA A 371 20.60 10.02 -37.05
C ALA A 371 21.65 9.09 -37.70
N ALA A 372 21.79 7.86 -37.19
CA ALA A 372 22.71 6.87 -37.75
C ALA A 372 22.35 6.50 -39.21
N LYS A 373 21.05 6.41 -39.53
CA LYS A 373 20.57 6.17 -40.90
C LYS A 373 20.92 7.33 -41.82
N SER A 374 20.73 8.57 -41.38
CA SER A 374 21.09 9.76 -42.16
C SER A 374 22.59 9.84 -42.45
N GLU A 375 23.45 9.50 -41.47
CA GLU A 375 24.90 9.43 -41.68
C GLU A 375 25.29 8.33 -42.68
N LEU A 376 24.68 7.15 -42.58
CA LEU A 376 24.90 6.05 -43.53
C LEU A 376 24.46 6.43 -44.95
N GLU A 377 23.29 7.06 -45.12
CA GLU A 377 22.81 7.56 -46.41
C GLU A 377 23.77 8.60 -47.00
N GLY A 378 24.27 9.54 -46.19
CA GLY A 378 25.24 10.54 -46.62
C GLY A 378 26.56 9.91 -47.12
N VAL A 379 27.04 8.85 -46.46
CA VAL A 379 28.24 8.12 -46.90
C VAL A 379 27.97 7.29 -48.15
N GLN A 380 26.80 6.66 -48.25
CA GLN A 380 26.40 5.95 -49.47
C GLN A 380 26.37 6.88 -50.68
N GLN A 381 25.84 8.09 -50.53
CA GLN A 381 25.83 9.10 -51.59
C GLN A 381 27.25 9.50 -52.00
N ARG A 382 28.14 9.77 -51.05
CA ARG A 382 29.56 10.08 -51.35
C ARG A 382 30.25 8.95 -52.10
N ILE A 383 29.92 7.70 -51.80
CA ILE A 383 30.49 6.54 -52.50
C ILE A 383 29.93 6.42 -53.90
N ALA A 384 28.64 6.67 -54.10
CA ALA A 384 28.05 6.72 -55.44
C ALA A 384 28.70 7.82 -56.30
N ASP A 385 29.00 8.98 -55.71
CA ASP A 385 29.75 10.06 -56.38
C ASP A 385 31.18 9.61 -56.74
N LEU A 386 31.88 8.91 -55.84
CA LEU A 386 33.21 8.35 -56.11
C LEU A 386 33.19 7.30 -57.22
N GLN A 387 32.19 6.41 -57.24
CA GLN A 387 32.00 5.41 -58.29
C GLN A 387 31.72 6.06 -59.65
N THR A 388 30.93 7.14 -59.67
CA THR A 388 30.68 7.92 -60.89
C THR A 388 31.97 8.55 -61.41
N ARG A 389 32.79 9.13 -60.52
CA ARG A 389 34.11 9.66 -60.89
C ARG A 389 35.05 8.56 -61.38
N GLU A 390 35.03 7.38 -60.77
CA GLU A 390 35.78 6.20 -61.23
C GLU A 390 35.40 5.82 -62.67
N ALA A 391 34.11 5.74 -62.98
CA ALA A 391 33.63 5.44 -64.32
C ALA A 391 34.10 6.48 -65.34
N GLN A 392 34.05 7.77 -64.99
CA GLN A 392 34.53 8.86 -65.84
C GLN A 392 36.05 8.81 -66.06
N ILE A 393 36.84 8.50 -65.03
CA ILE A 393 38.30 8.37 -65.15
C ILE A 393 38.63 7.19 -66.06
N THR A 394 38.00 6.03 -65.84
CA THR A 394 38.17 4.84 -66.68
C THR A 394 37.80 5.11 -68.14
N GLN A 395 36.68 5.81 -68.37
CA GLN A 395 36.26 6.24 -69.69
C GLN A 395 37.31 7.17 -70.34
N ARG A 396 37.77 8.21 -69.64
CA ARG A 396 38.81 9.11 -70.16
C ARG A 396 40.12 8.39 -70.48
N VAL A 397 40.54 7.43 -69.67
CA VAL A 397 41.72 6.60 -69.94
C VAL A 397 41.50 5.76 -71.21
N SER A 398 40.30 5.17 -71.37
CA SER A 398 39.94 4.44 -72.59
C SER A 398 39.89 5.33 -73.84
N GLU A 399 39.39 6.57 -73.70
CA GLU A 399 39.37 7.58 -74.76
C GLU A 399 40.79 8.03 -75.12
N LEU A 400 41.66 8.26 -74.13
CA LEU A 400 43.07 8.57 -74.35
C LEU A 400 43.77 7.43 -75.09
N ARG A 401 43.49 6.16 -74.73
CA ARG A 401 44.00 4.98 -75.44
C ARG A 401 43.48 4.90 -76.87
N ALA A 402 42.21 5.23 -77.11
CA ALA A 402 41.63 5.25 -78.46
C ALA A 402 42.18 6.41 -79.31
N MET A 403 42.33 7.61 -78.74
CA MET A 403 42.98 8.76 -79.38
C MET A 403 44.43 8.44 -79.73
N PHE A 404 45.14 7.76 -78.83
CA PHE A 404 46.48 7.26 -79.08
C PHE A 404 46.51 6.26 -80.25
N ALA A 405 45.65 5.23 -80.20
CA ALA A 405 45.56 4.24 -81.27
C ALA A 405 45.20 4.86 -82.63
N ASN A 406 44.29 5.84 -82.67
CA ASN A 406 43.89 6.54 -83.89
C ASN A 406 44.96 7.52 -84.41
N ALA A 407 45.69 8.20 -83.54
CA ALA A 407 46.78 9.10 -83.93
C ALA A 407 47.97 8.32 -84.53
N PHE A 408 48.21 7.09 -84.08
CA PHE A 408 49.28 6.22 -84.58
C PHE A 408 48.82 5.22 -85.67
N SER A 409 47.51 5.01 -85.89
CA SER A 409 47.01 4.13 -86.98
C SER A 409 47.09 4.74 -88.37
N GLY A 410 47.12 6.07 -88.48
CA GLY A 410 47.35 6.79 -89.75
C GLY A 410 48.80 6.73 -90.26
N PHE A 411 49.73 6.24 -89.44
CA PHE A 411 51.13 5.99 -89.79
C PHE A 411 51.27 4.50 -90.08
N GLY A 412 51.11 4.10 -91.35
CA GLY A 412 51.03 2.70 -91.76
C GLY A 412 52.10 1.81 -91.12
N ALA A 413 51.67 0.87 -90.28
CA ALA A 413 52.51 -0.16 -89.69
C ALA A 413 51.76 -1.51 -89.69
N ASN A 414 51.63 -2.12 -90.87
CA ASN A 414 51.62 -3.57 -90.95
C ASN A 414 53.03 -4.05 -90.59
N GLY A 415 53.33 -4.23 -89.30
CA GLY A 415 54.65 -4.74 -88.89
C GLY A 415 55.18 -4.36 -87.52
N LEU A 416 54.35 -4.11 -86.51
CA LEU A 416 54.81 -4.20 -85.11
C LEU A 416 53.78 -4.98 -84.28
N SER A 417 54.06 -6.26 -84.06
CA SER A 417 53.43 -6.98 -82.95
C SER A 417 53.92 -6.35 -81.65
N VAL A 418 53.03 -5.67 -80.95
CA VAL A 418 53.24 -5.33 -79.55
C VAL A 418 53.24 -6.64 -78.78
N VAL A 419 54.43 -7.14 -78.53
CA VAL A 419 54.70 -8.24 -77.61
C VAL A 419 54.35 -7.73 -76.22
N ASN A 420 53.21 -8.19 -75.69
CA ASN A 420 52.89 -8.03 -74.29
C ASN A 420 53.70 -9.10 -73.52
N SER A 421 54.89 -8.72 -73.05
CA SER A 421 55.68 -9.51 -72.11
C SER A 421 55.98 -8.64 -70.90
N ILE A 422 55.14 -8.76 -69.89
CA ILE A 422 55.56 -8.52 -68.51
C ILE A 422 55.50 -9.90 -67.85
N ASP A 423 56.65 -10.55 -67.86
CA ASP A 423 56.97 -11.65 -66.98
C ASP A 423 57.75 -11.02 -65.82
N GLY A 424 57.20 -11.15 -64.62
CA GLY A 424 57.76 -10.63 -63.38
C GLY A 424 57.54 -11.68 -62.31
N GLU A 425 58.55 -12.51 -62.12
CA GLU A 425 58.58 -13.54 -61.10
C GLU A 425 58.47 -12.97 -59.68
N GLN A 426 57.69 -13.69 -58.87
CA GLN A 426 57.83 -14.00 -57.44
C GLN A 426 58.32 -12.92 -56.44
N TYR A 427 57.45 -12.64 -55.47
CA TYR A 427 57.81 -12.76 -54.05
C TYR A 427 56.72 -13.55 -53.31
N GLU A 428 57.09 -14.73 -52.83
CA GLU A 428 56.40 -15.40 -51.73
C GLU A 428 56.60 -14.59 -50.44
N SER A 429 55.51 -14.33 -49.72
CA SER A 429 55.54 -14.01 -48.30
C SER A 429 54.17 -14.29 -47.69
N ALA A 430 54.12 -15.38 -46.95
CA ALA A 430 53.23 -15.75 -45.86
C ALA A 430 52.07 -14.78 -45.53
N ALA A 431 50.84 -15.29 -45.65
CA ALA A 431 49.71 -14.83 -44.87
C ALA A 431 49.00 -16.07 -44.29
N GLU A 432 49.06 -16.16 -42.97
CA GLU A 432 48.33 -17.09 -42.12
C GLU A 432 46.83 -17.03 -42.43
N ALA A 433 46.22 -18.18 -42.66
CA ALA A 433 44.80 -18.39 -42.52
C ALA A 433 44.63 -19.67 -41.72
N GLU A 434 44.65 -19.53 -40.40
CA GLU A 434 44.18 -20.58 -39.50
C GLU A 434 42.72 -20.89 -39.82
N THR A 435 42.48 -22.18 -40.01
CA THR A 435 41.19 -22.84 -40.04
C THR A 435 40.41 -22.58 -38.74
N PRO A 436 39.09 -22.32 -38.77
CA PRO A 436 38.29 -22.34 -37.56
C PRO A 436 38.28 -23.76 -36.98
N ALA A 437 38.81 -23.88 -35.77
CA ALA A 437 38.87 -25.11 -35.01
C ALA A 437 37.47 -25.65 -34.70
N GLU A 438 37.45 -26.98 -34.63
CA GLU A 438 36.36 -27.85 -34.26
C GLU A 438 35.71 -27.49 -32.93
N SER A 439 34.39 -27.68 -32.94
CA SER A 439 33.60 -28.05 -31.77
C SER A 439 34.06 -29.39 -31.20
N HIS A 440 34.48 -29.41 -29.94
CA HIS A 440 34.32 -30.50 -28.98
C HIS A 440 34.44 -29.85 -27.59
N ASP A 441 33.35 -29.76 -26.82
CA ASP A 441 32.79 -30.80 -25.94
C ASP A 441 33.57 -30.91 -24.64
N GLU A 442 32.94 -30.48 -23.54
CA GLU A 442 32.87 -31.36 -22.39
C GLU A 442 31.60 -31.06 -21.58
N SER A 443 30.67 -32.01 -21.71
CA SER A 443 29.65 -32.29 -20.73
C SER A 443 30.19 -33.31 -19.72
N GLY A 444 29.84 -33.13 -18.44
CA GLY A 444 30.17 -34.01 -17.32
C GLY A 444 30.38 -33.14 -16.09
N GLU A 445 29.62 -33.23 -14.99
CA GLU A 445 29.28 -34.46 -14.32
C GLU A 445 28.04 -34.28 -13.41
N THR A 446 27.38 -35.40 -13.23
CA THR A 446 26.12 -35.68 -12.56
C THR A 446 26.20 -35.70 -11.04
N VAL A 447 25.05 -35.41 -10.41
CA VAL A 447 24.47 -36.06 -9.21
C VAL A 447 25.16 -35.83 -7.86
N ALA A 448 24.42 -35.23 -6.92
CA ALA A 448 23.98 -35.84 -5.66
C ALA A 448 23.57 -34.77 -4.64
N GLY A 449 22.45 -34.99 -3.95
CA GLY A 449 22.25 -34.49 -2.57
C GLY A 449 21.11 -33.50 -2.40
N GLU A 450 19.90 -34.03 -2.22
CA GLU A 450 18.95 -33.48 -1.24
C GLU A 450 19.65 -33.39 0.14
N PRO A 451 19.17 -32.50 1.02
CA PRO A 451 18.26 -33.04 2.01
C PRO A 451 16.98 -32.20 2.21
N GLU A 452 15.89 -32.95 2.34
CA GLU A 452 14.73 -32.61 3.17
C GLU A 452 15.13 -31.89 4.46
N VAL A 453 14.44 -30.80 4.75
CA VAL A 453 14.20 -30.38 6.13
C VAL A 453 12.70 -30.14 6.26
N THR A 454 12.05 -31.17 6.77
CA THR A 454 10.74 -31.17 7.42
C THR A 454 10.81 -30.47 8.79
N PHE A 455 9.68 -30.41 9.49
CA PHE A 455 9.39 -29.85 10.82
C PHE A 455 8.99 -28.37 10.80
N ASP A 456 7.83 -27.93 11.31
CA ASP A 456 6.70 -28.63 11.93
C ASP A 456 5.47 -27.72 11.77
N GLU A 457 4.37 -28.34 11.34
CA GLU A 457 3.04 -27.77 11.41
C GLU A 457 2.47 -28.22 12.77
N ASP A 458 2.61 -27.38 13.80
CA ASP A 458 1.98 -27.59 15.11
C ASP A 458 0.46 -27.41 14.96
N VAL A 459 -0.19 -28.48 14.51
CA VAL A 459 -1.62 -28.72 14.68
C VAL A 459 -1.81 -29.15 16.13
N VAL A 460 -2.17 -28.19 16.99
CA VAL A 460 -2.68 -28.50 18.32
C VAL A 460 -4.09 -29.02 18.17
N SER A 461 -4.23 -30.33 18.21
CA SER A 461 -5.48 -31.04 18.45
C SER A 461 -5.81 -30.98 19.94
N ASP A 462 -6.70 -30.05 20.33
CA ASP A 462 -7.41 -30.15 21.60
C ASP A 462 -8.67 -31.02 21.41
N GLU A 463 -8.49 -32.32 21.63
CA GLU A 463 -9.58 -33.15 22.14
C GLU A 463 -9.75 -32.88 23.64
N GLN A 464 -10.65 -31.96 23.97
CA GLN A 464 -11.34 -32.00 25.25
C GLN A 464 -12.83 -32.21 24.99
N GLN A 465 -13.20 -33.48 25.03
CA GLN A 465 -14.50 -33.88 25.56
C GLN A 465 -14.59 -33.34 27.00
N ASN A 466 -15.46 -32.37 27.22
CA ASN A 466 -16.17 -32.21 28.49
C ASN A 466 -17.61 -31.90 28.14
N ASN A 467 -18.46 -32.89 28.39
CA ASN A 467 -19.87 -32.71 28.66
C ASN A 467 -20.01 -31.64 29.75
N ASP A 468 -20.82 -30.63 29.51
CA ASP A 468 -21.60 -30.01 30.58
C ASP A 468 -22.96 -29.69 29.97
N ASP A 469 -23.90 -30.62 30.23
CA ASP A 469 -25.33 -30.37 30.27
C ASP A 469 -25.57 -29.10 31.10
N PHE A 470 -25.99 -28.03 30.45
CA PHE A 470 -26.67 -26.95 31.14
C PHE A 470 -28.17 -27.22 31.00
N GLU A 471 -28.67 -28.12 31.85
CA GLU A 471 -30.10 -28.23 32.14
C GLU A 471 -30.58 -26.88 32.69
N GLU A 472 -31.55 -26.29 32.01
CA GLU A 472 -32.41 -25.25 32.57
C GLU A 472 -33.15 -25.82 33.79
N PRO A 473 -33.11 -25.18 34.97
CA PRO A 473 -34.12 -25.45 35.98
C PRO A 473 -35.37 -24.66 35.59
N SER A 474 -36.35 -25.36 35.05
CA SER A 474 -37.75 -24.95 35.03
C SER A 474 -38.25 -24.83 36.48
N GLU A 475 -38.39 -23.59 36.98
CA GLU A 475 -39.19 -23.33 38.18
C GLU A 475 -40.67 -23.29 37.77
N ASP A 476 -41.32 -24.45 37.81
CA ASP A 476 -42.77 -24.54 37.87
C ASP A 476 -43.22 -24.27 39.32
N GLU A 477 -44.06 -23.25 39.46
CA GLU A 477 -44.92 -23.02 40.61
C GLU A 477 -45.84 -24.23 40.84
N GLN A 478 -45.91 -24.73 42.08
CA GLN A 478 -47.17 -25.22 42.64
C GLN A 478 -47.13 -25.36 44.18
N SER A 479 -47.75 -24.37 44.83
CA SER A 479 -48.75 -24.47 45.90
C SER A 479 -48.76 -25.69 46.83
N ASP A 480 -48.63 -25.40 48.12
CA ASP A 480 -49.65 -25.64 49.16
C ASP A 480 -50.17 -27.08 49.38
N GLN A 481 -49.73 -27.70 50.48
CA GLN A 481 -50.56 -28.31 51.53
C GLN A 481 -49.72 -29.23 52.42
N GLY A 482 -49.84 -29.10 53.75
CA GLY A 482 -49.26 -30.09 54.67
C GLY A 482 -49.03 -29.62 56.09
N GLU A 483 -50.10 -29.24 56.76
CA GLU A 483 -50.21 -29.08 58.20
C GLU A 483 -49.83 -30.41 58.91
N GLU A 484 -48.80 -30.45 59.75
CA GLU A 484 -48.71 -31.44 60.82
C GLU A 484 -47.91 -30.90 62.01
N ALA A 485 -48.64 -30.78 63.12
CA ALA A 485 -48.16 -30.36 64.43
C ALA A 485 -47.23 -31.41 65.04
N GLN A 486 -46.14 -30.94 65.66
CA GLN A 486 -45.54 -31.65 66.79
C GLN A 486 -45.22 -30.66 67.91
N GLU A 487 -46.05 -30.74 68.95
CA GLU A 487 -45.68 -30.41 70.31
C GLU A 487 -44.42 -31.21 70.70
N GLU A 488 -43.36 -30.53 71.14
CA GLU A 488 -42.45 -31.14 72.11
C GLU A 488 -42.14 -30.12 73.21
N GLN A 489 -42.70 -30.42 74.37
CA GLN A 489 -42.27 -29.94 75.67
C GLN A 489 -40.83 -30.41 75.92
N ASN A 490 -39.96 -29.53 76.43
CA ASN A 490 -39.28 -29.71 77.73
C ASN A 490 -38.18 -28.68 78.01
N ASN A 491 -38.21 -28.17 79.25
CA ASN A 491 -37.14 -27.63 80.11
C ASN A 491 -36.18 -26.57 79.51
N ASP A 492 -36.13 -25.35 80.04
CA ASP A 492 -35.68 -24.99 81.39
C ASP A 492 -36.20 -23.62 81.85
#